data_AF-A0A8I1RKH8-F1
#
_entry.id   AF-A0A8I1RKH8-F1
#
_cell.length_a   1.000
_cell.length_b   1.000
_cell.length_c   1.000
_cell.angle_alpha   90.00
_cell.angle_beta   90.00
_cell.angle_gamma   90.00
#
_symmetry.space_group_name_H-M   'P 1'
#
loop_
_entity.id
_entity.type
_entity.pdbx_description
1 polymer ?
#
loop_
_entity_poly.entity_id
_entity_poly.type
_entity_poly.pdbx_seq_one_letter_code
_entity_poly.pdbx_strand_id
1 'polypeptide(L)'
;MKKQKKSSSALPENPEWTERDFAEAKRVWEIPELAHLSKRKPGERGPQKAPTKQQVTLRLDRDVVERFRATGPGWQGRINDALKKAKVG
;
A
#
# COMPACT_ATOMS: atom_id res chain seq x y z
N MET A 1 14.15 4.73 10.65
CA MET A 1 14.67 4.67 9.26
C MET A 1 13.89 5.60 8.34
N LYS A 2 14.51 6.67 7.85
CA LYS A 2 13.97 7.50 6.75
C LYS A 2 14.08 6.67 5.46
N LYS A 3 12.95 6.39 4.79
CA LYS A 3 12.99 5.77 3.46
C LYS A 3 13.51 6.79 2.47
N GLN A 4 14.74 6.59 1.98
CA GLN A 4 15.24 7.36 0.84
C GLN A 4 14.41 6.98 -0.39
N LYS A 5 13.72 7.97 -0.95
CA LYS A 5 13.17 7.90 -2.30
C LYS A 5 14.37 7.96 -3.25
N LYS A 6 14.81 6.81 -3.78
CA LYS A 6 15.75 6.82 -4.90
C LYS A 6 15.00 7.44 -6.09
N SER A 7 15.36 8.66 -6.47
CA SER A 7 14.95 9.29 -7.72
C SER A 7 15.55 8.49 -8.87
N SER A 8 14.70 7.98 -9.76
CA SER A 8 15.07 7.06 -10.86
C SER A 8 15.53 7.82 -12.10
N SER A 9 16.69 8.50 -12.05
CA SER A 9 17.16 9.29 -13.19
C SER A 9 18.22 8.60 -14.07
N ALA A 10 18.35 7.28 -14.03
CA ALA A 10 19.41 6.59 -14.80
C ALA A 10 19.08 5.14 -15.20
N LEU A 11 17.81 4.75 -15.23
CA LEU A 11 17.45 3.47 -15.85
C LEU A 11 17.18 3.72 -17.34
N PRO A 12 17.71 2.89 -18.25
CA PRO A 12 17.32 2.95 -19.65
C PRO A 12 15.80 2.78 -19.77
N GLU A 13 15.21 3.40 -20.79
CA GLU A 13 13.80 3.24 -21.12
C GLU A 13 13.47 1.75 -21.21
N ASN A 14 12.32 1.34 -20.63
CA ASN A 14 11.94 -0.06 -20.61
C ASN A 14 11.66 -0.53 -22.05
N PRO A 15 12.41 -1.49 -22.60
CA PRO A 15 12.23 -1.91 -23.98
C PRO A 15 10.87 -2.58 -24.18
N GLU A 16 10.35 -2.49 -25.39
CA GLU A 16 9.15 -3.23 -25.78
C GLU A 16 9.45 -4.73 -25.79
N TRP A 17 8.45 -5.52 -25.38
CA TRP A 17 8.54 -6.97 -25.42
C TRP A 17 8.33 -7.44 -26.86
N THR A 18 9.30 -8.20 -27.37
CA THR A 18 9.24 -8.83 -28.69
C THR A 18 8.55 -10.20 -28.61
N GLU A 19 8.15 -10.75 -29.75
CA GLU A 19 7.60 -12.11 -29.85
C GLU A 19 8.56 -13.17 -29.28
N ARG A 20 9.87 -12.94 -29.45
CA ARG A 20 10.92 -13.80 -28.90
C ARG A 20 10.91 -13.79 -27.37
N ASP A 21 10.70 -12.64 -26.74
CA ASP A 21 10.66 -12.53 -25.28
C ASP A 21 9.47 -13.32 -24.70
N PHE A 22 8.32 -13.30 -25.38
CA PHE A 22 7.17 -14.13 -25.01
C PHE A 22 7.43 -15.62 -25.20
N ALA A 23 8.14 -16.01 -26.27
CA ALA A 23 8.49 -17.40 -26.52
C ALA A 23 9.49 -17.97 -25.50
N GLU A 24 10.40 -17.12 -25.00
CA GLU A 24 11.39 -17.49 -23.99
C GLU A 24 10.87 -17.33 -22.54
N ALA A 25 9.69 -16.74 -22.34
CA ALA A 25 9.12 -16.48 -21.02
C ALA A 25 8.86 -17.79 -20.25
N LYS A 26 9.45 -17.88 -19.05
CA LYS A 26 9.29 -19.04 -18.15
C LYS A 26 8.37 -18.72 -16.98
N ARG A 27 7.69 -19.75 -16.48
CA ARG A 27 6.92 -19.60 -15.24
C ARG A 27 7.87 -19.43 -14.06
N VAL A 28 7.47 -18.67 -13.04
CA VAL A 28 8.36 -18.35 -11.91
C VAL A 28 8.86 -19.59 -11.16
N TRP A 29 8.11 -20.70 -11.19
CA TRP A 29 8.50 -21.98 -10.59
C TRP A 29 9.43 -22.84 -11.45
N GLU A 30 9.57 -22.53 -12.75
CA GLU A 30 10.54 -23.18 -13.64
C GLU A 30 11.94 -22.56 -13.50
N ILE A 31 12.06 -21.49 -12.71
CA ILE A 31 13.31 -20.79 -12.41
C ILE A 31 13.71 -21.16 -10.97
N PRO A 32 14.69 -22.07 -10.76
CA PRO A 32 15.03 -22.60 -9.43
C PRO A 32 15.37 -21.52 -8.40
N GLU A 33 16.06 -20.46 -8.82
CA GLU A 33 16.43 -19.32 -7.96
C GLU A 33 15.19 -18.58 -7.42
N LEU A 34 14.11 -18.53 -8.21
CA LEU A 34 12.88 -17.79 -7.90
C LEU A 34 11.74 -18.69 -7.42
N ALA A 35 11.95 -20.00 -7.34
CA ALA A 35 10.92 -20.97 -6.97
C ALA A 35 10.27 -20.65 -5.60
N HIS A 36 11.01 -20.04 -4.69
CA HIS A 36 10.54 -19.60 -3.37
C HIS A 36 9.46 -18.50 -3.42
N LEU A 37 9.36 -17.73 -4.52
CA LEU A 37 8.33 -16.70 -4.73
C LEU A 37 6.98 -17.30 -5.15
N SER A 38 6.98 -18.49 -5.75
CA SER A 38 5.78 -19.24 -6.17
C SER A 38 4.89 -19.69 -5.01
N LYS A 39 5.35 -19.52 -3.77
CA LYS A 39 4.65 -19.98 -2.56
C LYS A 39 3.38 -19.18 -2.24
N ARG A 40 3.15 -18.03 -2.90
CA ARG A 40 1.99 -17.18 -2.64
C ARG A 40 0.85 -17.55 -3.57
N LYS A 41 -0.34 -17.75 -3.02
CA LYS A 41 -1.54 -17.96 -3.83
C LYS A 41 -1.89 -16.65 -4.57
N PRO A 42 -2.40 -16.72 -5.82
CA PRO A 42 -2.99 -15.55 -6.47
C PRO A 42 -4.01 -14.86 -5.55
N GLY A 43 -3.83 -13.57 -5.28
CA GLY A 43 -4.66 -12.80 -4.34
C GLY A 43 -4.17 -12.76 -2.89
N GLU A 44 -3.12 -13.51 -2.54
CA GLU A 44 -2.54 -13.48 -1.20
C GLU A 44 -1.70 -12.21 -1.00
N ARG A 45 -2.19 -11.30 -0.15
CA ARG A 45 -1.44 -10.10 0.22
C ARG A 45 -0.19 -10.53 1.00
N GLY A 46 0.96 -9.96 0.63
CA GLY A 46 2.20 -10.16 1.39
C GLY A 46 2.02 -9.78 2.87
N PRO A 47 2.91 -10.25 3.76
CA PRO A 47 2.76 -10.10 5.21
C PRO A 47 2.41 -8.65 5.57
N GLN A 48 1.27 -8.50 6.25
CA GLN A 48 0.81 -7.21 6.74
C GLN A 48 1.88 -6.69 7.71
N LYS A 49 2.59 -5.61 7.35
CA LYS A 49 3.34 -4.83 8.33
C LYS A 49 2.36 -4.46 9.44
N ALA A 50 2.76 -4.65 10.71
CA ALA A 50 1.94 -4.48 11.91
C ALA A 50 0.83 -3.41 11.74
N PRO A 51 -0.40 -3.66 12.21
CA PRO A 51 -1.54 -2.81 11.90
C PRO A 51 -1.23 -1.35 12.24
N THR A 52 -1.18 -0.49 11.22
CA THR A 52 -0.82 0.92 11.38
C THR A 52 -1.92 1.74 12.08
N LYS A 53 -3.08 1.13 12.33
CA LYS A 53 -4.25 1.75 12.96
C LYS A 53 -4.78 0.77 14.01
N GLN A 54 -5.05 1.28 15.21
CA GLN A 54 -5.73 0.52 16.25
C GLN A 54 -7.24 0.79 16.14
N GLN A 55 -8.06 -0.27 16.14
CA GLN A 55 -9.50 -0.12 16.29
C GLN A 55 -9.81 0.12 17.77
N VAL A 56 -10.48 1.22 18.06
CA VAL A 56 -10.93 1.60 19.41
C VAL A 56 -12.38 2.06 19.35
N THR A 57 -13.11 1.87 20.44
CA THR A 57 -14.45 2.42 20.61
C THR A 57 -14.32 3.82 21.21
N LEU A 58 -14.44 4.87 20.40
CA LEU A 58 -14.41 6.27 20.82
C LEU A 58 -15.77 6.93 20.55
N ARG A 59 -16.30 7.65 21.54
CA ARG A 59 -17.47 8.51 21.36
C ARG A 59 -17.01 9.91 21.00
N LEU A 60 -17.61 10.47 19.96
CA LEU A 60 -17.37 11.83 19.48
C LEU A 60 -18.70 12.58 19.49
N ASP A 61 -18.65 13.89 19.63
CA ASP A 61 -19.84 14.73 19.53
C ASP A 61 -20.49 14.60 18.15
N ARG A 62 -21.82 14.71 18.13
CA ARG A 62 -22.63 14.48 16.94
C ARG A 62 -22.29 15.47 15.81
N ASP A 63 -22.12 16.74 16.16
CA ASP A 63 -21.78 17.84 15.26
C ASP A 63 -20.42 17.61 14.58
N VAL A 64 -19.42 17.10 15.32
CA VAL A 64 -18.12 16.72 14.78
C VAL A 64 -18.30 15.65 13.71
N VAL A 65 -19.04 14.57 14.01
CA VAL A 65 -19.26 13.48 13.07
C VAL A 65 -20.02 13.96 11.83
N GLU A 66 -21.06 14.75 11.99
CA GLU A 66 -21.84 15.31 10.89
C GLU A 66 -20.98 16.21 9.99
N ARG A 67 -20.19 17.11 10.57
CA ARG A 67 -19.29 18.00 9.84
C ARG A 67 -18.27 17.23 9.01
N PHE A 68 -17.68 16.17 9.56
CA PHE A 68 -16.77 15.34 8.78
C PHE A 68 -17.52 14.53 7.72
N ARG A 69 -18.66 13.90 8.03
CA ARG A 69 -19.44 13.14 7.03
C ARG A 69 -19.86 13.98 5.82
N ALA A 70 -20.20 15.25 6.03
CA ALA A 70 -20.55 16.19 4.96
C ALA A 70 -19.40 16.41 3.95
N THR A 71 -18.14 16.13 4.33
CA THR A 71 -17.00 16.20 3.39
C THR A 71 -16.96 15.04 2.38
N GLY A 72 -17.88 14.08 2.47
CA GLY A 72 -18.01 12.97 1.54
C GLY A 72 -17.06 11.79 1.83
N PRO A 73 -16.82 10.91 0.83
CA PRO A 73 -15.94 9.75 0.97
C PRO A 73 -14.57 10.13 1.53
N GLY A 74 -14.05 9.31 2.45
CA GLY A 74 -12.78 9.55 3.13
C GLY A 74 -12.84 10.41 4.39
N TRP A 75 -14.03 10.80 4.86
CA TRP A 75 -14.18 11.61 6.08
C TRP A 75 -13.54 10.99 7.33
N GLN A 76 -13.57 9.66 7.47
CA GLN A 76 -12.91 8.95 8.57
C GLN A 76 -11.38 9.12 8.56
N GLY A 77 -10.78 9.23 7.37
CA GLY A 77 -9.36 9.57 7.25
C GLY A 77 -9.09 11.01 7.68
N ARG A 78 -9.93 11.96 7.24
CA ARG A 78 -9.82 13.37 7.60
C ARG A 78 -9.93 13.62 9.10
N ILE A 79 -10.86 12.97 9.79
CA ILE A 79 -10.98 13.10 11.26
C ILE A 79 -9.76 12.51 11.98
N ASN A 80 -9.24 11.37 11.52
CA ASN A 80 -8.00 10.79 12.05
C ASN A 80 -6.81 11.73 11.86
N ASP A 81 -6.70 12.41 10.72
CA ASP A 81 -5.61 13.36 10.47
C ASP A 81 -5.74 14.64 11.30
N ALA A 82 -6.96 15.06 11.63
CA ALA A 82 -7.20 16.13 12.61
C ALA A 82 -6.73 15.71 14.01
N LEU A 83 -7.09 14.50 14.46
CA LEU A 83 -6.67 13.97 15.75
C LEU A 83 -5.14 13.85 15.88
N LYS A 84 -4.44 13.45 14.81
CA LYS A 84 -2.96 13.42 14.79
C LYS A 84 -2.30 14.78 14.99
N LYS A 85 -2.95 15.85 14.54
CA LYS A 85 -2.44 17.23 14.64
C LYS A 85 -2.78 17.86 15.99
N ALA A 86 -3.74 17.30 16.71
CA ALA A 86 -4.09 17.76 18.05
C ALA A 86 -2.88 17.52 18.98
N LYS A 87 -2.49 18.56 19.72
CA LYS A 87 -1.53 18.40 20.82
C LYS A 87 -2.26 17.70 21.95
N VAL A 88 -1.79 16.51 22.32
CA VAL A 88 -2.14 15.90 23.60
C VAL A 88 -1.23 16.57 24.62
N GLY A 89 -1.83 17.10 25.70
CA GLY A 89 -1.13 17.83 26.76
C GLY A 89 -0.01 17.03 27.41
#